data_AF-A0A976KQP0-F1
#
_entry.id   AF-A0A976KQP0-F1
#
_cell.length_a   1.000
_cell.length_b   1.000
_cell.length_c   1.000
_cell.angle_alpha   90.00
_cell.angle_beta   90.00
_cell.angle_gamma   90.00
#
_symmetry.space_group_name_H-M   'P 1'
#
loop_
_entity.id
_entity.type
_entity.pdbx_description
1 polymer ?
#
loop_
_entity_poly.entity_id
_entity_poly.type
_entity_poly.pdbx_seq_one_letter_code
_entity_poly.pdbx_strand_id
1 'polypeptide(L)'
;MTHLELDRRLELCVEPDPKRYEAENTTAADREAIRNSIFELEPNIFYWCETVYQSAYSIDVLFERVEELVGDGRPFCYLIDLTRAKKPDARTRTALKKMFSPSELRFSAIFTNANVLLNIAARFVLRSAAQESKFEVFRSYDQAFLRVRDELQRAAA
;
A
#
# COMPACT_ATOMS: atom_id res chain seq x y z
N MET A 1 13.04 8.03 8.43
CA MET A 1 12.68 7.18 9.59
C MET A 1 13.81 6.18 9.82
N THR A 2 14.17 5.86 11.06
CA THR A 2 15.15 4.82 11.41
C THR A 2 14.52 3.42 11.32
N HIS A 3 15.33 2.36 11.25
CA HIS A 3 14.82 0.98 11.28
C HIS A 3 13.98 0.69 12.54
N LEU A 4 14.39 1.17 13.71
CA LEU A 4 13.65 0.99 14.96
C LEU A 4 12.28 1.68 14.94
N GLU A 5 12.18 2.84 14.30
CA GLU A 5 10.90 3.55 14.13
C GLU A 5 9.98 2.84 13.12
N LEU A 6 10.56 2.26 12.07
CA LEU A 6 9.81 1.44 11.12
C LEU A 6 9.25 0.19 11.82
N ASP A 7 10.07 -0.53 12.58
CA ASP A 7 9.62 -1.72 13.33
C ASP A 7 8.47 -1.38 14.27
N ARG A 8 8.59 -0.29 15.04
CA ARG A 8 7.50 0.21 15.91
C ARG A 8 6.25 0.61 15.14
N ARG A 9 6.38 1.11 13.91
CA ARG A 9 5.23 1.42 13.06
C ARG A 9 4.56 0.15 12.54
N LEU A 10 5.34 -0.85 12.16
CA LEU A 10 4.83 -2.14 11.72
C LEU A 10 4.10 -2.90 12.84
N GLU A 11 4.45 -2.68 14.10
CA GLU A 11 3.68 -3.19 15.26
C GLU A 11 2.24 -2.66 15.31
N LEU A 12 1.97 -1.49 14.73
CA LEU A 12 0.61 -0.92 14.62
C LEU A 12 -0.17 -1.48 13.41
N CYS A 13 0.50 -2.19 12.50
CA CYS A 13 -0.13 -2.88 11.38
C CYS A 13 -0.67 -4.24 11.83
N VAL A 14 -1.82 -4.17 12.52
CA VAL A 14 -2.49 -5.34 13.12
C VAL A 14 -3.31 -6.07 12.06
N GLU A 15 -3.29 -7.41 12.09
CA GLU A 15 -4.19 -8.20 11.24
C GLU A 15 -5.65 -7.93 11.63
N PRO A 16 -6.51 -7.62 10.65
CA PRO A 16 -7.90 -7.39 10.93
C PRO A 16 -8.66 -8.70 11.18
N ASP A 17 -9.69 -8.63 12.03
CA ASP A 17 -10.71 -9.68 12.07
C ASP A 17 -11.50 -9.64 10.75
N PRO A 18 -11.48 -10.70 9.92
CA PRO A 18 -12.15 -10.70 8.62
C PRO A 18 -13.65 -10.42 8.72
N LYS A 19 -14.28 -10.73 9.86
CA LYS A 19 -15.71 -10.47 10.08
C LYS A 19 -16.03 -8.99 10.34
N ARG A 20 -15.00 -8.19 10.64
CA ARG A 20 -15.09 -6.77 11.02
C ARG A 20 -14.42 -5.84 10.02
N TYR A 21 -14.25 -6.30 8.79
CA TYR A 21 -13.62 -5.51 7.72
C TYR A 21 -14.61 -5.05 6.65
N GLU A 22 -15.91 -5.13 6.93
CA GLU A 22 -16.96 -4.56 6.10
C GLU A 22 -17.59 -3.36 6.83
N ALA A 23 -18.18 -2.43 6.08
CA ALA A 23 -18.67 -1.16 6.61
C ALA A 23 -19.67 -1.32 7.77
N GLU A 24 -20.47 -2.39 7.74
CA GLU A 24 -21.54 -2.66 8.69
C GLU A 24 -21.01 -3.15 10.05
N ASN A 25 -19.79 -3.70 10.07
CA ASN A 25 -19.26 -4.46 11.21
C ASN A 25 -17.94 -3.91 11.75
N THR A 26 -17.34 -2.93 11.07
CA THR A 26 -16.05 -2.34 11.44
C THR A 26 -16.22 -1.46 12.67
N THR A 27 -15.41 -1.69 13.72
CA THR A 27 -15.36 -0.79 14.88
C THR A 27 -14.41 0.38 14.66
N ALA A 28 -14.46 1.42 15.50
CA ALA A 28 -13.51 2.52 15.42
C ALA A 28 -12.05 2.07 15.58
N ALA A 29 -11.79 1.07 16.42
CA ALA A 29 -10.46 0.50 16.60
C ALA A 29 -10.00 -0.28 15.36
N ASP A 30 -10.90 -1.04 14.73
CA ASP A 30 -10.60 -1.76 13.48
C ASP A 30 -10.29 -0.75 12.36
N ARG A 31 -11.11 0.31 12.21
CA ARG A 31 -10.89 1.39 11.23
C ARG A 31 -9.53 2.05 11.42
N GLU A 32 -9.13 2.32 12.66
CA GLU A 32 -7.83 2.92 12.96
C GLU A 32 -6.68 1.95 12.68
N ALA A 33 -6.86 0.65 12.90
CA ALA A 33 -5.88 -0.35 12.47
C ALA A 33 -5.69 -0.37 10.94
N ILE A 34 -6.77 -0.23 10.15
CA ILE A 34 -6.67 -0.06 8.69
C ILE A 34 -5.81 1.15 8.36
N ARG A 35 -6.12 2.29 8.97
CA ARG A 35 -5.43 3.57 8.71
C ARG A 35 -3.96 3.50 9.07
N ASN A 36 -3.60 2.77 10.14
CA ASN A 36 -2.20 2.57 10.54
C ASN A 36 -1.41 1.65 9.61
N SER A 37 -2.07 0.91 8.72
CA SER A 37 -1.37 0.10 7.71
C SER A 37 -0.75 0.92 6.58
N ILE A 38 -1.06 2.22 6.48
CA ILE A 38 -0.42 3.14 5.55
C ILE A 38 0.08 4.41 6.25
N PHE A 39 1.35 4.73 6.04
CA PHE A 39 2.00 5.87 6.71
C PHE A 39 3.14 6.45 5.89
N GLU A 40 3.51 7.70 6.17
CA GLU A 40 4.66 8.35 5.54
C GLU A 40 5.97 7.86 6.18
N LEU A 41 6.77 7.16 5.39
CA LEU A 41 8.07 6.60 5.79
C LEU A 41 9.18 7.64 5.68
N GLU A 42 9.16 8.37 4.56
CA GLU A 42 10.00 9.53 4.24
C GLU A 42 9.13 10.54 3.48
N PRO A 43 9.56 11.81 3.36
CA PRO A 43 8.81 12.80 2.59
C PRO A 43 8.38 12.26 1.24
N ASN A 44 7.06 12.21 1.01
CA ASN A 44 6.44 11.71 -0.23
C ASN A 44 6.61 10.21 -0.53
N ILE A 45 7.09 9.41 0.43
CA ILE A 45 7.12 7.94 0.36
C ILE A 45 6.11 7.38 1.35
N PHE A 46 5.02 6.83 0.85
CA PHE A 46 4.05 6.15 1.69
C PHE A 46 4.32 4.65 1.71
N TYR A 47 4.57 4.14 2.91
CA TYR A 47 4.67 2.72 3.17
C TYR A 47 3.29 2.14 3.41
N TRP A 48 2.95 1.09 2.69
CA TRP A 48 1.71 0.34 2.85
C TRP A 48 2.04 -1.09 3.27
N CYS A 49 1.77 -1.41 4.54
CA CYS A 49 1.83 -2.75 5.09
C CYS A 49 0.54 -3.51 4.77
N GLU A 50 0.55 -4.37 3.77
CA GLU A 50 -0.66 -5.12 3.43
C GLU A 50 -1.00 -6.19 4.47
N THR A 51 -2.28 -6.29 4.81
CA THR A 51 -2.80 -7.30 5.74
C THR A 51 -3.29 -8.54 5.00
N VAL A 52 -3.48 -9.65 5.71
CA VAL A 52 -3.92 -10.93 5.12
C VAL A 52 -5.30 -10.80 4.48
N TYR A 53 -6.16 -9.98 5.06
CA TYR A 53 -7.54 -9.77 4.60
C TYR A 53 -7.74 -8.33 4.16
N GLN A 54 -8.43 -8.18 3.03
CA GLN A 54 -8.85 -6.92 2.45
C GLN A 54 -10.31 -7.02 2.05
N SER A 55 -10.99 -5.89 2.12
CA SER A 55 -12.31 -5.65 1.55
C SER A 55 -12.30 -4.35 0.76
N ALA A 56 -13.32 -4.12 -0.07
CA ALA A 56 -13.49 -2.83 -0.72
C ALA A 56 -13.58 -1.66 0.29
N TYR A 57 -14.25 -1.87 1.43
CA TYR A 57 -14.34 -0.87 2.49
C TYR A 57 -12.97 -0.51 3.07
N SER A 58 -12.14 -1.52 3.34
CA SER A 58 -10.78 -1.27 3.85
C SER A 58 -9.93 -0.47 2.86
N ILE A 59 -10.06 -0.74 1.56
CA ILE A 59 -9.37 0.06 0.53
C ILE A 59 -9.87 1.50 0.52
N ASP A 60 -11.17 1.72 0.68
CA ASP A 60 -11.72 3.08 0.78
C ASP A 60 -11.16 3.82 2.01
N VAL A 61 -11.05 3.16 3.16
CA VAL A 61 -10.42 3.73 4.37
C VAL A 61 -8.93 4.04 4.17
N LEU A 62 -8.20 3.19 3.45
CA LEU A 62 -6.80 3.45 3.09
C LEU A 62 -6.68 4.63 2.13
N PHE A 63 -7.59 4.73 1.16
CA PHE A 63 -7.60 5.83 0.20
C PHE A 63 -7.83 7.17 0.91
N GLU A 64 -8.84 7.25 1.80
CA GLU A 64 -9.07 8.42 2.66
C GLU A 64 -7.80 8.80 3.44
N ARG A 65 -7.10 7.79 3.97
CA ARG A 65 -5.85 8.01 4.72
C ARG A 65 -4.74 8.54 3.83
N VAL A 66 -4.62 8.08 2.59
CA VAL A 66 -3.64 8.61 1.64
C VAL A 66 -3.96 10.05 1.28
N GLU A 67 -5.23 10.38 1.02
CA GLU A 67 -5.64 11.75 0.72
C GLU A 67 -5.24 12.71 1.86
N GLU A 68 -5.43 12.30 3.12
CA GLU A 68 -4.97 13.06 4.29
C GLU A 68 -3.44 13.21 4.36
N LEU A 69 -2.68 12.17 3.98
CA LEU A 69 -1.22 12.17 4.03
C LEU A 69 -0.58 12.95 2.87
N VAL A 70 -1.18 12.88 1.69
CA VAL A 70 -0.73 13.63 0.51
C VAL A 70 -0.91 15.12 0.74
N GLY A 71 -2.06 15.55 1.24
CA GLY A 71 -2.38 16.97 1.39
C GLY A 71 -2.44 17.67 0.04
N ASP A 72 -1.64 18.73 -0.15
CA ASP A 72 -1.69 19.70 -1.26
C ASP A 72 -1.27 19.16 -2.65
N GLY A 73 -1.64 17.93 -3.03
CA GLY A 73 -1.38 17.38 -4.36
C GLY A 73 0.11 17.17 -4.67
N ARG A 74 0.94 16.95 -3.65
CA ARG A 74 2.37 16.71 -3.83
C ARG A 74 2.62 15.36 -4.51
N PRO A 75 3.58 15.26 -5.47
CA PRO A 75 3.96 14.00 -6.05
C PRO A 75 4.42 13.01 -4.99
N PHE A 76 4.01 11.74 -5.10
CA PHE A 76 4.37 10.72 -4.13
C PHE A 76 4.62 9.35 -4.76
N CYS A 77 5.18 8.44 -3.98
CA CYS A 77 5.36 7.04 -4.35
C CYS A 77 4.89 6.11 -3.25
N TYR A 78 4.47 4.90 -3.65
CA TYR A 78 4.20 3.82 -2.72
C TYR A 78 5.39 2.87 -2.58
N LEU A 79 5.60 2.43 -1.34
CA LEU A 79 6.33 1.21 -1.01
C LEU A 79 5.36 0.22 -0.36
N ILE A 80 4.96 -0.81 -1.11
CA ILE A 80 3.90 -1.75 -0.73
C ILE A 80 4.53 -3.08 -0.31
N ASP A 81 4.31 -3.46 0.94
CA ASP A 81 4.66 -4.75 1.49
C ASP A 81 3.50 -5.72 1.30
N LEU A 82 3.64 -6.68 0.39
CA LEU A 82 2.63 -7.72 0.17
C LEU A 82 2.98 -9.03 0.87
N THR A 83 4.01 -9.10 1.71
CA THR A 83 4.56 -10.37 2.25
C THR A 83 3.53 -11.23 2.98
N ARG A 84 2.45 -10.63 3.46
CA ARG A 84 1.34 -11.27 4.19
C ARG A 84 0.04 -11.36 3.36
N ALA A 85 0.00 -10.72 2.19
CA ALA A 85 -1.23 -10.50 1.44
C ALA A 85 -1.80 -11.79 0.84
N LYS A 86 -3.14 -11.88 0.83
CA LYS A 86 -3.86 -12.86 0.00
C LYS A 86 -4.29 -12.22 -1.31
N LYS A 87 -4.61 -13.07 -2.29
CA LYS A 87 -5.15 -12.61 -3.57
C LYS A 87 -6.52 -11.92 -3.33
N PRO A 88 -6.69 -10.65 -3.73
CA PRO A 88 -7.96 -9.94 -3.58
C PRO A 88 -9.04 -10.49 -4.53
N ASP A 89 -10.29 -10.41 -4.08
CA ASP A 89 -11.46 -10.73 -4.88
C ASP A 89 -11.77 -9.65 -5.95
N ALA A 90 -12.83 -9.85 -6.74
CA ALA A 90 -13.17 -8.92 -7.82
C ALA A 90 -13.60 -7.53 -7.33
N ARG A 91 -14.31 -7.47 -6.20
CA ARG A 91 -14.81 -6.23 -5.60
C ARG A 91 -13.64 -5.39 -5.08
N THR A 92 -12.74 -6.03 -4.35
CA THR A 92 -11.52 -5.43 -3.79
C THR A 92 -10.58 -4.96 -4.90
N ARG A 93 -10.38 -5.74 -5.98
CA ARG A 93 -9.60 -5.28 -7.14
C ARG A 93 -10.17 -4.03 -7.81
N THR A 94 -11.49 -3.90 -7.84
CA THR A 94 -12.14 -2.70 -8.37
C THR A 94 -11.86 -1.49 -7.47
N ALA A 95 -11.96 -1.66 -6.15
CA ALA A 95 -11.62 -0.60 -5.19
C ALA A 95 -10.15 -0.18 -5.28
N LEU A 96 -9.23 -1.15 -5.44
CA LEU A 96 -7.79 -0.90 -5.57
C LEU A 96 -7.44 0.05 -6.71
N LYS A 97 -8.25 0.14 -7.77
CA LYS A 97 -8.01 1.11 -8.85
C LYS A 97 -7.87 2.54 -8.33
N LYS A 98 -8.69 2.92 -7.35
CA LYS A 98 -8.65 4.26 -6.73
C LYS A 98 -7.29 4.57 -6.13
N MET A 99 -6.61 3.58 -5.56
CA MET A 99 -5.28 3.76 -4.95
C MET A 99 -4.21 4.09 -5.99
N PHE A 100 -4.34 3.61 -7.23
CA PHE A 100 -3.35 3.75 -8.29
C PHE A 100 -3.70 4.80 -9.35
N SER A 101 -4.88 5.39 -9.27
CA SER A 101 -5.34 6.45 -10.17
C SER A 101 -4.93 7.90 -9.83
N PRO A 102 -4.42 8.27 -8.63
CA PRO A 102 -4.03 9.66 -8.37
C PRO A 102 -2.96 10.14 -9.35
N SER A 103 -3.11 11.37 -9.85
CA SER A 103 -2.21 11.94 -10.87
C SER A 103 -0.80 12.26 -10.32
N GLU A 104 -0.75 12.40 -9.00
CA GLU A 104 0.42 12.68 -8.19
C GLU A 104 1.25 11.42 -7.93
N LEU A 105 0.66 10.22 -8.09
CA LEU A 105 1.36 8.96 -7.93
C LEU A 105 2.40 8.79 -9.05
N ARG A 106 3.68 8.79 -8.69
CA ARG A 106 4.79 8.64 -9.64
C ARG A 106 5.19 7.20 -9.85
N PHE A 107 5.23 6.42 -8.77
CA PHE A 107 5.69 5.05 -8.81
C PHE A 107 5.17 4.23 -7.63
N SER A 108 4.93 2.94 -7.86
CA SER A 108 4.67 1.96 -6.81
C SER A 108 5.73 0.87 -6.85
N ALA A 109 6.52 0.73 -5.77
CA ALA A 109 7.37 -0.44 -5.58
C ALA A 109 6.69 -1.43 -4.65
N ILE A 110 6.63 -2.68 -5.06
CA ILE A 110 5.98 -3.75 -4.33
C ILE A 110 7.02 -4.81 -3.97
N PHE A 111 6.98 -5.37 -2.76
CA PHE A 111 7.86 -6.49 -2.42
C PHE A 111 7.12 -7.63 -1.71
N THR A 112 7.66 -8.84 -1.85
CA THR A 112 7.01 -10.10 -1.45
C THR A 112 7.93 -11.08 -0.73
N ASN A 113 9.12 -10.65 -0.28
CA ASN A 113 10.16 -11.50 0.31
C ASN A 113 10.46 -12.77 -0.52
N ALA A 114 10.67 -12.58 -1.84
CA ALA A 114 10.96 -13.62 -2.80
C ALA A 114 9.89 -14.73 -2.95
N ASN A 115 8.66 -14.53 -2.46
CA ASN A 115 7.56 -15.47 -2.71
C ASN A 115 7.12 -15.41 -4.19
N VAL A 116 7.53 -16.41 -4.96
CA VAL A 116 7.30 -16.46 -6.42
C VAL A 116 5.82 -16.44 -6.79
N LEU A 117 4.98 -17.18 -6.05
CA LEU A 117 3.54 -17.21 -6.32
C LEU A 117 2.88 -15.87 -6.05
N LEU A 118 3.28 -15.23 -4.96
CA LEU A 118 2.80 -13.89 -4.60
C LEU A 118 3.28 -12.85 -5.62
N ASN A 119 4.51 -12.95 -6.12
CA ASN A 119 5.00 -12.08 -7.20
C ASN A 119 4.15 -12.17 -8.48
N ILE A 120 3.77 -13.39 -8.87
CA ILE A 120 2.91 -13.62 -10.04
C ILE A 120 1.51 -13.04 -9.79
N ALA A 121 0.93 -13.33 -8.62
CA ALA A 121 -0.40 -12.83 -8.25
C ALA A 121 -0.43 -11.29 -8.19
N ALA A 122 0.58 -10.67 -7.57
CA ALA A 122 0.72 -9.22 -7.48
C ALA A 122 0.78 -8.59 -8.87
N ARG A 123 1.63 -9.10 -9.77
CA ARG A 123 1.71 -8.60 -11.16
C ARG A 123 0.37 -8.70 -11.90
N PHE A 124 -0.36 -9.79 -11.71
CA PHE A 124 -1.69 -9.96 -12.32
C PHE A 124 -2.69 -8.92 -11.80
N VAL A 125 -2.77 -8.75 -10.48
CA VAL A 125 -3.68 -7.79 -9.85
C VAL A 125 -3.32 -6.36 -10.25
N LEU A 126 -2.04 -5.98 -10.17
CA LEU A 126 -1.57 -4.63 -10.49
C LEU A 126 -1.77 -4.31 -11.98
N ARG A 127 -1.60 -5.25 -12.89
CA ARG A 127 -1.96 -5.02 -14.31
C ARG A 127 -3.44 -4.68 -14.51
N SER A 128 -4.32 -5.03 -13.59
CA SER A 128 -5.74 -4.67 -13.65
C SER A 128 -6.09 -3.41 -12.85
N ALA A 129 -5.41 -3.19 -11.71
CA ALA A 129 -5.70 -2.09 -10.79
C ALA A 129 -4.89 -0.83 -11.10
N ALA A 130 -3.69 -0.99 -11.64
CA ALA A 130 -2.64 0.02 -11.74
C ALA A 130 -2.30 0.32 -13.22
N GLN A 131 -3.27 0.16 -14.14
CA GLN A 131 -3.07 0.20 -15.61
C GLN A 131 -2.37 1.47 -16.11
N GLU A 132 -2.66 2.60 -15.50
CA GLU A 132 -2.15 3.92 -15.89
C GLU A 132 -0.94 4.36 -15.06
N SER A 133 -0.55 3.57 -14.05
CA SER A 133 0.50 3.91 -13.09
C SER A 133 1.75 3.05 -13.31
N LYS A 134 2.92 3.63 -13.02
CA LYS A 134 4.18 2.91 -13.07
C LYS A 134 4.35 2.07 -11.81
N PHE A 135 4.61 0.77 -11.96
CA PHE A 135 4.90 -0.11 -10.83
C PHE A 135 5.95 -1.17 -11.15
N GLU A 136 6.60 -1.67 -10.10
CA GLU A 136 7.52 -2.79 -10.20
C GLU A 136 7.43 -3.70 -8.95
N VAL A 137 7.70 -4.99 -9.13
CA VAL A 137 7.66 -5.99 -8.06
C VAL A 137 9.07 -6.53 -7.80
N PHE A 138 9.53 -6.38 -6.57
CA PHE A 138 10.85 -6.69 -6.04
C PHE A 138 10.84 -7.89 -5.09
N ARG A 139 12.03 -8.44 -4.83
CA ARG A 139 12.19 -9.57 -3.91
C ARG A 139 12.36 -9.16 -2.46
N SER A 140 12.73 -7.92 -2.17
CA SER A 140 13.09 -7.45 -0.84
C SER A 140 12.72 -5.98 -0.65
N TYR A 141 12.52 -5.60 0.60
CA TYR A 141 12.34 -4.20 1.03
C TYR A 141 13.45 -3.28 0.48
N ASP A 142 14.73 -3.60 0.68
CA ASP A 142 15.85 -2.71 0.32
C ASP A 142 15.85 -2.33 -1.17
N GLN A 143 15.67 -3.32 -2.04
CA GLN A 143 15.57 -3.10 -3.50
C GLN A 143 14.39 -2.20 -3.86
N ALA A 144 13.22 -2.46 -3.27
CA ALA A 144 12.01 -1.67 -3.51
C ALA A 144 12.19 -0.23 -3.01
N PHE A 145 12.77 -0.06 -1.83
CA PHE A 145 12.98 1.25 -1.21
C PHE A 145 13.98 2.11 -1.98
N LEU A 146 15.13 1.55 -2.37
CA LEU A 146 16.11 2.25 -3.22
C LEU A 146 15.47 2.73 -4.53
N ARG A 147 14.66 1.88 -5.18
CA ARG A 147 13.98 2.24 -6.42
C ARG A 147 13.00 3.41 -6.23
N VAL A 148 12.21 3.39 -5.16
CA VAL A 148 11.24 4.46 -4.87
C VAL A 148 11.95 5.80 -4.67
N ARG A 149 13.06 5.80 -3.93
CA ARG A 149 13.87 7.01 -3.71
C ARG A 149 14.40 7.57 -5.02
N ASP A 150 14.90 6.71 -5.91
CA ASP A 150 15.38 7.12 -7.23
C ASP A 150 14.28 7.75 -8.08
N GLU A 151 13.05 7.20 -8.07
CA GLU A 151 11.92 7.78 -8.83
C GLU A 151 11.49 9.14 -8.29
N LEU A 152 11.44 9.31 -6.97
CA LEU A 152 11.09 10.60 -6.37
C LEU A 152 12.13 11.68 -6.67
N GLN A 153 13.42 11.34 -6.61
CA GLN A 153 14.49 12.28 -6.97
C GLN A 153 14.40 12.72 -8.42
N ARG A 154 14.08 11.80 -9.35
CA ARG A 154 13.87 12.14 -10.76
C ARG A 154 12.65 13.02 -10.99
N ALA A 155 11.61 12.89 -10.17
CA ALA A 155 10.42 13.72 -10.28
C ALA A 155 10.60 15.15 -9.72
N ALA A 156 11.64 15.37 -8.92
CA ALA A 156 11.99 16.66 -8.33
C ALA A 156 13.04 17.46 -9.12
N ALA A 157 13.67 16.85 -10.12
CA ALA A 157 14.68 17.43 -11.01
C ALA A 157 14.06 17.94 -12.31
#